data_AF-A0A933G9Z0-F1
#
_entry.id   AF-A0A933G9Z0-F1
#
_cell.length_a   1.000
_cell.length_b   1.000
_cell.length_c   1.000
_cell.angle_alpha   90.00
_cell.angle_beta   90.00
_cell.angle_gamma   90.00
#
_symmetry.space_group_name_H-M   'P 1'
#
loop_
_entity.id
_entity.type
_entity.pdbx_description
1 polymer ?
#
loop_
_entity_poly.entity_id
_entity_poly.type
_entity_poly.pdbx_seq_one_letter_code
_entity_poly.pdbx_strand_id
1 'polypeptide(L)'
;MAKPIPATIGKLIVRCYAFVVMAVVVWAGYTAVIYLYRSVFKPGKPPAAMLDWQAHTRAQALRTPEAPGITEAALRSPLGHYHRVDRWFQPDLRNGCITSGCHDPIPHSKSKALRAFANLHATFMTCETCHKAPAGSPMPAVWIDIRTGDKQPPPAILLLMKHLGTTTQPAQDLAESSATTLRLLRQAIDVIGGDPVLGYLAVQLDTSEPGSPAWRQAMDQLKSELPNHARGEYGARISPATGGADPQPIRQDFNGLVEQYFSRANTQAQRDVISRKIHDGVNPAPQGCLPCHRGSPPMIDFAALGYPPERVRTLTHTPIADMLQQIHQGQPFSLPLGP
;
A
#
# COMPACT_ATOMS: atom_id res chain seq x y z
N MET A 1 -38.30 -35.80 -48.69
CA MET A 1 -38.74 -36.61 -47.54
C MET A 1 -37.51 -37.16 -46.84
N ALA A 2 -37.16 -36.66 -45.66
CA ALA A 2 -36.03 -37.19 -44.88
C ALA A 2 -36.43 -38.54 -44.27
N LYS A 3 -35.62 -39.59 -44.45
CA LYS A 3 -35.87 -40.89 -43.83
C LYS A 3 -35.74 -40.75 -42.30
N PRO A 4 -36.70 -41.26 -41.51
CA PRO A 4 -36.62 -41.21 -40.05
C PRO A 4 -35.38 -41.98 -39.58
N ILE A 5 -34.63 -41.37 -38.66
CA ILE A 5 -33.45 -41.99 -38.06
C ILE A 5 -33.93 -43.24 -37.28
N PRO A 6 -33.31 -44.42 -37.48
CA PRO A 6 -33.62 -45.62 -36.73
C PRO A 6 -33.55 -45.36 -35.22
N ALA A 7 -34.56 -45.79 -34.46
CA ALA A 7 -34.64 -45.58 -33.00
C ALA A 7 -33.40 -46.10 -32.24
N THR A 8 -32.68 -47.07 -32.81
CA THR A 8 -31.41 -47.59 -32.31
C THR A 8 -30.27 -46.56 -32.35
N ILE A 9 -30.18 -45.78 -33.43
CA ILE A 9 -29.17 -44.72 -33.60
C ILE A 9 -29.43 -43.58 -32.60
N GLY A 10 -30.70 -43.21 -32.39
CA GLY A 10 -31.07 -42.20 -31.40
C GLY A 10 -30.63 -42.59 -29.97
N LYS A 11 -30.88 -43.84 -29.56
CA LYS A 11 -30.43 -44.36 -28.25
C LYS A 11 -28.90 -44.39 -28.12
N LEU A 12 -28.18 -44.69 -29.20
CA LEU A 12 -26.72 -44.68 -29.20
C LEU A 12 -26.16 -43.27 -29.00
N ILE A 13 -26.71 -42.28 -29.72
CA ILE A 13 -26.28 -40.87 -29.60
C ILE A 13 -26.47 -40.38 -28.15
N VAL A 14 -27.63 -40.65 -27.54
CA VAL A 14 -27.91 -40.25 -26.15
C VAL A 14 -26.93 -40.90 -25.17
N ARG A 15 -26.60 -42.18 -25.37
CA ARG A 15 -25.61 -42.90 -24.52
C ARG A 15 -24.20 -42.33 -24.68
N CYS A 16 -23.77 -42.06 -25.90
CA CYS A 16 -22.48 -41.43 -26.16
C CYS A 16 -22.41 -40.03 -25.54
N TYR A 17 -23.47 -39.23 -25.69
CA TYR A 17 -23.56 -37.92 -25.07
C TYR A 17 -23.46 -37.99 -23.54
N ALA A 18 -24.24 -38.87 -22.90
CA ALA A 18 -24.19 -39.07 -21.45
C ALA A 18 -22.79 -39.51 -20.96
N PHE A 19 -22.13 -40.39 -21.72
CA PHE A 19 -20.77 -40.82 -21.40
C PHE A 19 -19.76 -39.66 -21.48
N VAL A 20 -19.85 -38.82 -22.52
CA VAL A 20 -18.99 -37.63 -22.66
C VAL A 20 -19.21 -36.66 -21.51
N VAL A 21 -20.46 -36.37 -21.15
CA VAL A 21 -20.77 -35.48 -20.01
C VAL A 21 -20.19 -36.05 -18.70
N MET A 22 -20.36 -37.34 -18.46
CA MET A 22 -19.81 -38.00 -17.27
C MET A 22 -18.28 -37.94 -17.23
N ALA A 23 -17.61 -38.15 -18.38
CA ALA A 23 -16.15 -38.03 -18.48
C ALA A 23 -15.66 -36.61 -18.16
N VAL A 24 -16.36 -35.57 -18.65
CA VAL A 24 -16.05 -34.16 -18.35
C VAL A 24 -16.21 -33.86 -16.86
N VAL A 25 -17.29 -34.33 -16.23
CA VAL A 25 -17.54 -34.12 -14.78
C VAL A 25 -16.46 -34.80 -13.95
N VAL A 26 -16.11 -36.04 -14.25
CA VAL A 26 -15.03 -36.77 -13.54
C VAL A 26 -13.68 -36.07 -13.72
N TRP A 27 -13.37 -35.62 -14.94
CA TRP A 27 -12.12 -34.91 -15.22
C TRP A 27 -12.04 -33.56 -14.49
N ALA A 28 -13.13 -32.79 -14.48
CA ALA A 28 -13.20 -31.51 -13.77
C ALA A 28 -13.06 -31.71 -12.25
N GLY A 29 -13.77 -32.70 -11.69
CA GLY A 29 -13.67 -33.05 -10.27
C GLY A 29 -12.26 -33.50 -9.87
N TYR A 30 -11.64 -34.38 -10.66
CA TYR A 30 -10.26 -34.81 -10.46
C TYR A 30 -9.27 -33.64 -10.51
N THR A 31 -9.43 -32.75 -11.49
CA THR A 31 -8.58 -31.56 -11.66
C THR A 31 -8.72 -30.60 -10.47
N ALA A 32 -9.95 -30.37 -10.00
CA ALA A 32 -10.22 -29.55 -8.82
C ALA A 32 -9.59 -30.13 -7.55
N VAL A 33 -9.75 -31.45 -7.32
CA VAL A 33 -9.15 -32.13 -6.16
C VAL A 33 -7.62 -32.10 -6.21
N ILE A 34 -7.01 -32.35 -7.37
CA ILE A 34 -5.55 -32.26 -7.53
C ILE A 34 -5.05 -30.84 -7.33
N TYR A 35 -5.76 -29.86 -7.88
CA TYR A 35 -5.42 -28.46 -7.71
C TYR A 35 -5.45 -28.08 -6.22
N LEU A 36 -6.51 -28.47 -5.51
CA LEU A 36 -6.62 -28.25 -4.07
C LEU A 36 -5.50 -28.96 -3.30
N TYR A 37 -5.25 -30.23 -3.60
CA TYR A 37 -4.21 -31.01 -2.93
C TYR A 37 -2.81 -30.40 -3.15
N ARG A 38 -2.48 -30.00 -4.38
CA ARG A 38 -1.20 -29.34 -4.69
C ARG A 38 -1.10 -27.99 -3.99
N SER A 39 -2.17 -27.20 -4.00
CA SER A 39 -2.16 -25.86 -3.40
C SER A 39 -2.03 -25.90 -1.87
N VAL A 40 -2.65 -26.89 -1.22
CA VAL A 40 -2.68 -27.00 0.24
C VAL A 40 -1.50 -27.80 0.79
N PHE A 41 -1.17 -28.94 0.18
CA PHE A 41 -0.23 -29.91 0.76
C PHE A 41 1.13 -29.97 0.06
N LYS A 42 1.26 -29.41 -1.15
CA LYS A 42 2.53 -29.37 -1.88
C LYS A 42 2.79 -27.97 -2.45
N PRO A 43 2.96 -26.95 -1.60
CA PRO A 43 3.31 -25.62 -2.08
C PRO A 43 4.54 -25.73 -2.99
N GLY A 44 4.43 -25.15 -4.20
CA GLY A 44 5.54 -25.12 -5.14
C GLY A 44 6.78 -24.49 -4.50
N LYS A 45 7.97 -24.90 -4.93
CA LYS A 45 9.19 -24.19 -4.56
C LYS A 45 9.06 -22.75 -5.09
N PRO A 46 9.42 -21.73 -4.29
CA PRO A 46 9.50 -20.37 -4.80
C PRO A 46 10.36 -20.34 -6.08
N PRO A 47 10.00 -19.54 -7.11
CA PRO A 47 10.83 -19.38 -8.30
C PRO A 47 12.27 -19.06 -7.91
N ALA A 48 13.26 -19.61 -8.64
CA ALA A 48 14.67 -19.35 -8.36
C ALA A 48 14.98 -17.83 -8.31
N ALA A 49 14.36 -17.05 -9.21
CA ALA A 49 14.44 -15.58 -9.19
C ALA A 49 14.01 -14.91 -7.87
N MET A 50 13.15 -15.54 -7.03
CA MET A 50 12.83 -15.04 -5.69
C MET A 50 13.86 -15.45 -4.64
N LEU A 51 14.48 -16.61 -4.80
CA LEU A 51 15.51 -17.13 -3.90
C LEU A 51 16.87 -16.45 -4.15
N ASP A 52 17.13 -16.09 -5.41
CA ASP A 52 18.34 -15.42 -5.88
C ASP A 52 18.23 -13.89 -5.79
N TRP A 53 17.06 -13.36 -5.40
CA TRP A 53 16.87 -11.93 -5.28
C TRP A 53 17.66 -11.35 -4.10
N GLN A 54 18.67 -10.58 -4.44
CA GLN A 54 19.48 -9.81 -3.49
C GLN A 54 18.84 -8.45 -3.15
N ALA A 55 17.55 -8.39 -2.83
CA ALA A 55 17.03 -7.24 -2.06
C ALA A 55 17.57 -7.36 -0.65
N HIS A 56 18.83 -7.01 -0.51
CA HIS A 56 19.37 -6.62 0.76
C HIS A 56 18.76 -5.23 1.04
N THR A 57 17.59 -5.20 1.69
CA THR A 57 17.20 -4.07 2.55
C THR A 57 18.11 -3.99 3.78
N ARG A 58 19.40 -4.35 3.63
CA ARG A 58 20.39 -4.04 4.65
C ARG A 58 20.39 -2.52 4.72
N ALA A 59 20.15 -1.98 5.92
CA ALA A 59 20.13 -0.53 6.17
C ALA A 59 21.32 0.20 5.51
N GLN A 60 22.45 -0.49 5.36
CA GLN A 60 23.65 -0.03 4.66
C GLN A 60 23.45 0.28 3.17
N ALA A 61 22.66 -0.50 2.43
CA ALA A 61 22.36 -0.27 1.01
C ALA A 61 21.34 0.86 0.81
N LEU A 62 20.52 1.18 1.81
CA LEU A 62 19.58 2.31 1.79
C LEU A 62 20.25 3.64 2.18
N ARG A 63 21.51 3.59 2.62
CA ARG A 63 22.31 4.77 3.02
C ARG A 63 23.21 5.30 1.91
N THR A 64 23.29 4.66 0.75
CA THR A 64 24.05 5.17 -0.38
C THR A 64 23.22 6.23 -1.11
N PRO A 65 23.77 7.44 -1.38
CA PRO A 65 23.06 8.49 -2.11
C PRO A 65 22.52 8.03 -3.48
N GLU A 66 23.16 7.01 -4.06
CA GLU A 66 22.86 6.43 -5.37
C GLU A 66 21.93 5.20 -5.29
N ALA A 67 21.28 4.95 -4.14
CA ALA A 67 20.42 3.77 -4.03
C ALA A 67 19.29 3.84 -5.08
N PRO A 68 19.06 2.77 -5.86
CA PRO A 68 17.92 2.69 -6.76
C PRO A 68 16.63 3.03 -6.01
N GLY A 69 15.76 3.85 -6.60
CA GLY A 69 14.56 4.41 -5.96
C GLY A 69 14.77 5.77 -5.28
N ILE A 70 16.02 6.21 -5.12
CA ILE A 70 16.39 7.59 -4.71
C ILE A 70 16.81 8.41 -5.93
N THR A 71 17.78 7.91 -6.71
CA THR A 71 18.37 8.61 -7.86
C THR A 71 17.82 8.17 -9.21
N GLU A 72 17.28 6.96 -9.28
CA GLU A 72 16.72 6.37 -10.50
C GLU A 72 15.51 5.50 -10.16
N ALA A 73 14.67 5.20 -11.16
CA ALA A 73 13.55 4.28 -10.99
C ALA A 73 14.09 2.89 -10.62
N ALA A 74 13.85 2.45 -9.38
CA ALA A 74 14.26 1.12 -8.97
C ALA A 74 13.38 0.05 -9.62
N LEU A 75 14.05 -0.98 -10.14
CA LEU A 75 13.39 -2.16 -10.64
C LEU A 75 12.56 -2.81 -9.53
N ARG A 76 11.39 -3.32 -9.94
CA ARG A 76 10.39 -3.99 -9.10
C ARG A 76 11.05 -4.95 -8.12
N SER A 77 10.61 -4.92 -6.87
CA SER A 77 10.84 -6.00 -5.92
C SER A 77 10.26 -7.33 -6.44
N PRO A 78 11.01 -8.44 -6.71
CA PRO A 78 10.36 -9.71 -7.03
C PRO A 78 9.57 -10.29 -5.85
N LEU A 79 8.30 -9.90 -5.78
CA LEU A 79 7.19 -10.71 -5.30
C LEU A 79 7.52 -11.55 -4.06
N GLY A 80 7.86 -10.90 -2.94
CA GLY A 80 7.52 -11.50 -1.66
C GLY A 80 6.01 -11.70 -1.69
N HIS A 81 5.53 -12.96 -1.58
CA HIS A 81 4.13 -13.39 -1.77
C HIS A 81 3.04 -12.53 -1.11
N TYR A 82 3.41 -11.64 -0.19
CA TYR A 82 2.54 -10.82 0.63
C TYR A 82 2.72 -9.30 0.46
N HIS A 83 3.64 -8.84 -0.39
CA HIS A 83 3.88 -7.41 -0.67
C HIS A 83 3.99 -7.19 -2.18
N ARG A 84 2.84 -7.24 -2.87
CA ARG A 84 2.74 -6.75 -4.24
C ARG A 84 2.67 -5.23 -4.21
N VAL A 85 3.77 -4.57 -3.81
CA VAL A 85 3.96 -3.17 -4.18
C VAL A 85 4.46 -3.18 -5.62
N ASP A 86 3.71 -2.55 -6.51
CA ASP A 86 4.05 -2.53 -7.94
C ASP A 86 5.32 -1.71 -8.20
N ARG A 87 5.73 -0.88 -7.23
CA ARG A 87 6.93 -0.04 -7.25
C ARG A 87 7.85 -0.26 -6.06
N TRP A 88 9.08 0.17 -6.23
CA TRP A 88 10.11 0.15 -5.20
C TRP A 88 9.72 1.00 -3.99
N PHE A 89 10.13 0.53 -2.81
CA PHE A 89 9.98 1.24 -1.56
C PHE A 89 10.89 2.47 -1.53
N GLN A 90 10.33 3.68 -1.57
CA GLN A 90 11.13 4.90 -1.40
C GLN A 90 11.67 4.96 0.03
N PRO A 91 13.00 4.89 0.25
CA PRO A 91 13.55 4.96 1.58
C PRO A 91 13.29 6.34 2.17
N ASP A 92 12.84 6.35 3.43
CA ASP A 92 12.75 7.58 4.22
C ASP A 92 14.09 7.81 4.89
N LEU A 93 14.88 8.69 4.27
CA LEU A 93 16.22 9.06 4.75
C LEU A 93 16.18 9.97 5.99
N ARG A 94 14.99 10.29 6.50
CA ARG A 94 14.78 11.18 7.63
C ARG A 94 14.18 10.47 8.83
N ASN A 95 13.67 9.26 8.65
CA ASN A 95 13.23 8.41 9.76
C ASN A 95 14.42 7.84 10.56
N GLY A 96 14.62 8.37 11.77
CA GLY A 96 15.67 7.94 12.70
C GLY A 96 15.70 6.44 12.97
N CYS A 97 14.53 5.80 13.09
CA CYS A 97 14.44 4.36 13.35
C CYS A 97 15.10 3.55 12.21
N ILE A 98 14.96 4.02 10.97
CA ILE A 98 15.51 3.38 9.76
C ILE A 98 16.97 3.80 9.56
N THR A 99 17.26 5.10 9.66
CA THR A 99 18.60 5.63 9.39
C THR A 99 19.62 5.25 10.43
N SER A 100 19.21 5.00 11.69
CA SER A 100 20.08 4.42 12.73
C SER A 100 20.63 3.04 12.38
N GLY A 101 19.91 2.30 11.53
CA GLY A 101 20.24 0.91 11.18
C GLY A 101 19.99 -0.07 12.32
N CYS A 102 19.31 0.37 13.39
CA CYS A 102 18.77 -0.51 14.42
C CYS A 102 17.53 -1.27 13.92
N HIS A 103 16.76 -0.69 13.00
CA HIS A 103 15.57 -1.30 12.41
C HIS A 103 15.63 -1.29 10.88
N ASP A 104 14.98 -2.29 10.28
CA ASP A 104 14.68 -2.32 8.84
C ASP A 104 13.51 -1.35 8.56
N PRO A 105 13.46 -0.68 7.39
CA PRO A 105 12.28 0.10 6.97
C PRO A 105 10.97 -0.67 6.98
N ILE A 106 11.03 -1.99 6.92
CA ILE A 106 9.88 -2.88 6.88
C ILE A 106 9.61 -3.42 8.30
N PRO A 107 8.38 -3.28 8.84
CA PRO A 107 7.99 -3.85 10.13
C PRO A 107 8.40 -5.32 10.32
N HIS A 108 8.85 -5.68 11.52
CA HIS A 108 9.50 -6.97 11.80
C HIS A 108 8.77 -7.88 12.82
N SER A 109 7.44 -7.82 12.87
CA SER A 109 6.65 -8.69 13.77
C SER A 109 6.95 -10.20 13.58
N LYS A 110 6.96 -10.96 14.69
CA LYS A 110 7.00 -12.43 14.68
C LYS A 110 5.78 -13.03 13.96
N SER A 111 4.63 -12.35 14.00
CA SER A 111 3.44 -12.74 13.27
C SER A 111 3.56 -12.34 11.81
N LYS A 112 3.60 -13.35 10.91
CA LYS A 112 3.68 -13.13 9.46
C LYS A 112 2.50 -12.30 8.93
N ALA A 113 1.30 -12.53 9.47
CA ALA A 113 0.09 -11.82 9.06
C ALA A 113 0.13 -10.34 9.48
N LEU A 114 0.44 -10.07 10.75
CA LEU A 114 0.55 -8.69 11.24
C LEU A 114 1.66 -7.92 10.51
N ARG A 115 2.78 -8.60 10.25
CA ARG A 115 3.87 -8.04 9.46
C ARG A 115 3.41 -7.65 8.05
N ALA A 116 2.69 -8.52 7.35
CA ALA A 116 2.20 -8.22 6.02
C ALA A 116 1.30 -6.96 6.00
N PHE A 117 0.41 -6.82 6.99
CA PHE A 117 -0.46 -5.64 7.09
C PHE A 117 0.30 -4.37 7.50
N ALA A 118 1.25 -4.46 8.44
CA ALA A 118 2.06 -3.33 8.85
C ALA A 118 2.95 -2.83 7.69
N ASN A 119 3.45 -3.74 6.86
CA ASN A 119 4.28 -3.40 5.71
C ASN A 119 3.57 -2.53 4.67
N LEU A 120 2.24 -2.60 4.58
CA LEU A 120 1.45 -1.72 3.72
C LEU A 120 1.52 -0.25 4.16
N HIS A 121 1.75 0.01 5.44
CA HIS A 121 1.79 1.36 6.00
C HIS A 121 3.19 1.96 5.97
N ALA A 122 4.22 1.13 5.84
CA ALA A 122 5.62 1.56 5.90
C ALA A 122 6.00 2.55 4.79
N THR A 123 5.24 2.62 3.70
CA THR A 123 5.50 3.54 2.58
C THR A 123 5.03 4.97 2.85
N PHE A 124 4.02 5.16 3.71
CA PHE A 124 3.38 6.47 3.93
C PHE A 124 3.14 6.82 5.39
N MET A 125 3.60 6.04 6.36
CA MET A 125 3.54 6.37 7.78
C MET A 125 4.91 6.25 8.43
N THR A 126 5.20 7.14 9.37
CA THR A 126 6.34 7.01 10.27
C THR A 126 6.10 5.89 11.29
N CYS A 127 7.17 5.33 11.87
CA CYS A 127 7.06 4.25 12.85
C CYS A 127 6.31 4.72 14.11
N GLU A 128 6.53 5.97 14.47
CA GLU A 128 5.94 6.69 15.59
C GLU A 128 4.41 6.76 15.49
N THR A 129 3.85 6.75 14.28
CA THR A 129 2.39 6.74 14.08
C THR A 129 1.72 5.56 14.77
N CYS A 130 2.37 4.39 14.79
CA CYS A 130 1.83 3.20 15.45
C CYS A 130 2.48 2.93 16.82
N HIS A 131 3.74 3.33 17.00
CA HIS A 131 4.47 3.03 18.22
C HIS A 131 4.33 4.11 19.29
N LYS A 132 3.95 5.34 18.97
CA LYS A 132 3.75 6.36 20.00
C LYS A 132 2.35 6.25 20.61
N ALA A 133 2.25 6.45 21.91
CA ALA A 133 0.94 6.63 22.53
C ALA A 133 0.30 7.93 21.97
N PRO A 134 -0.91 7.87 21.40
CA PRO A 134 -1.53 9.06 20.84
C PRO A 134 -1.83 10.05 21.97
N ALA A 135 -1.49 11.32 21.76
CA ALA A 135 -1.80 12.40 22.71
C ALA A 135 -3.30 12.80 22.72
N GLY A 136 -4.10 12.19 21.85
CA GLY A 136 -5.54 12.40 21.70
C GLY A 136 -6.10 11.54 20.56
N SER A 137 -7.43 11.46 20.44
CA SER A 137 -8.11 10.86 19.29
C SER A 137 -9.10 11.87 18.71
N PRO A 138 -8.93 12.34 17.46
CA PRO A 138 -7.83 11.98 16.55
C PRO A 138 -6.47 12.50 17.01
N MET A 139 -5.41 11.74 16.72
CA MET A 139 -4.03 12.16 16.92
C MET A 139 -3.69 13.23 15.87
N PRO A 140 -3.17 14.40 16.26
CA PRO A 140 -2.66 15.38 15.31
C PRO A 140 -1.56 14.75 14.45
N ALA A 141 -1.67 14.90 13.14
CA ALA A 141 -0.71 14.35 12.19
C ALA A 141 -0.52 15.30 11.00
N VAL A 142 0.66 15.24 10.40
CA VAL A 142 1.04 16.05 9.23
C VAL A 142 1.76 15.20 8.19
N TRP A 143 1.83 15.70 6.97
CA TRP A 143 2.69 15.15 5.93
C TRP A 143 4.10 15.72 6.06
N ILE A 144 5.08 14.83 6.05
CA ILE A 144 6.50 15.16 5.91
C ILE A 144 7.02 14.62 4.58
N ASP A 145 7.85 15.39 3.90
CA ASP A 145 8.55 14.96 2.69
C ASP A 145 9.70 14.00 3.05
N ILE A 146 9.78 12.87 2.36
CA ILE A 146 10.74 11.81 2.71
C ILE A 146 12.19 12.14 2.33
N ARG A 147 12.41 13.14 1.47
CA ARG A 147 13.74 13.57 1.00
C ARG A 147 14.29 14.64 1.94
N THR A 148 13.48 15.62 2.28
CA THR A 148 13.86 16.79 3.09
C THR A 148 13.60 16.57 4.56
N GLY A 149 12.53 15.85 4.92
CA GLY A 149 12.02 15.74 6.29
C GLY A 149 11.10 16.90 6.66
N ASP A 150 10.93 17.86 5.76
CA ASP A 150 10.15 19.05 6.00
C ASP A 150 8.65 18.75 5.91
N LYS A 151 7.89 19.50 6.70
CA LYS A 151 6.44 19.49 6.60
C LYS A 151 6.02 19.95 5.19
N GLN A 152 5.04 19.27 4.62
CA GLN A 152 4.48 19.62 3.33
C GLN A 152 2.94 19.58 3.34
N PRO A 153 2.28 20.20 2.34
CA PRO A 153 0.85 19.99 2.12
C PRO A 153 0.53 18.51 1.77
N PRO A 154 -0.75 18.13 1.70
CA PRO A 154 -1.15 16.81 1.23
C PRO A 154 -0.53 16.49 -0.15
N PRO A 155 -0.13 15.22 -0.38
CA PRO A 155 0.43 14.77 -1.64
C PRO A 155 -0.41 15.17 -2.86
N ALA A 156 0.26 15.53 -3.96
CA ALA A 156 -0.38 16.01 -5.18
C ALA A 156 -1.46 15.07 -5.71
N ILE A 157 -1.27 13.74 -5.58
CA ILE A 157 -2.27 12.76 -5.98
C ILE A 157 -3.56 12.83 -5.14
N LEU A 158 -3.45 13.10 -3.83
CA LEU A 158 -4.64 13.27 -2.97
C LEU A 158 -5.35 14.59 -3.28
N LEU A 159 -4.57 15.65 -3.53
CA LEU A 159 -5.11 16.93 -3.99
C LEU A 159 -5.81 16.79 -5.35
N LEU A 160 -5.25 16.01 -6.28
CA LEU A 160 -5.84 15.70 -7.58
C LEU A 160 -7.15 14.91 -7.41
N MET A 161 -7.16 13.86 -6.60
CA MET A 161 -8.40 13.10 -6.33
C MET A 161 -9.46 13.98 -5.69
N LYS A 162 -9.09 14.86 -4.76
CA LYS A 162 -10.01 15.83 -4.15
C LYS A 162 -10.56 16.79 -5.20
N HIS A 163 -9.69 17.38 -6.03
CA HIS A 163 -10.06 18.28 -7.13
C HIS A 163 -11.07 17.63 -8.08
N LEU A 164 -10.84 16.37 -8.46
CA LEU A 164 -11.74 15.65 -9.37
C LEU A 164 -13.02 15.14 -8.68
N GLY A 165 -12.95 14.82 -7.38
CA GLY A 165 -14.07 14.32 -6.60
C GLY A 165 -15.05 15.40 -6.11
N THR A 166 -14.60 16.65 -5.98
CA THR A 166 -15.48 17.79 -5.69
C THR A 166 -16.31 18.21 -6.90
N THR A 167 -15.94 17.74 -8.09
CA THR A 167 -16.58 18.15 -9.33
C THR A 167 -17.78 17.26 -9.63
N THR A 168 -18.91 17.55 -8.99
CA THR A 168 -20.25 17.15 -9.48
C THR A 168 -20.66 17.95 -10.73
N GLN A 169 -19.82 18.91 -11.14
CA GLN A 169 -20.11 19.84 -12.20
C GLN A 169 -20.00 19.17 -13.60
N PRO A 170 -20.76 19.68 -14.59
CA PRO A 170 -20.67 19.23 -15.97
C PRO A 170 -19.24 19.33 -16.51
N ALA A 171 -18.97 18.59 -17.59
CA ALA A 171 -17.63 18.50 -18.21
C ALA A 171 -16.99 19.86 -18.58
N GLN A 172 -17.78 20.92 -18.62
CA GLN A 172 -17.38 22.29 -18.91
C GLN A 172 -16.51 22.89 -17.79
N ASP A 173 -16.88 22.69 -16.53
CA ASP A 173 -16.14 23.24 -15.38
C ASP A 173 -14.80 22.50 -15.15
N LEU A 174 -14.74 21.23 -15.57
CA LEU A 174 -13.48 20.48 -15.59
C LEU A 174 -12.53 21.01 -16.68
N ALA A 175 -13.05 21.49 -17.81
CA ALA A 175 -12.23 22.06 -18.87
C ALA A 175 -11.55 23.37 -18.42
N GLU A 176 -12.27 24.20 -17.67
CA GLU A 176 -11.74 25.44 -17.06
C GLU A 176 -10.64 25.15 -16.03
N SER A 177 -10.69 23.99 -15.37
CA SER A 177 -9.67 23.55 -14.40
C SER A 177 -8.59 22.62 -14.99
N SER A 178 -8.52 22.49 -16.32
CA SER A 178 -7.57 21.59 -17.01
C SER A 178 -6.11 21.85 -16.62
N ALA A 179 -5.69 23.12 -16.52
CA ALA A 179 -4.34 23.49 -16.12
C ALA A 179 -3.99 23.01 -14.70
N THR A 180 -4.93 23.13 -13.75
CA THR A 180 -4.75 22.63 -12.37
C THR A 180 -4.64 21.12 -12.34
N THR A 181 -5.50 20.42 -13.09
CA THR A 181 -5.47 18.96 -13.23
C THR A 181 -4.12 18.48 -13.76
N LEU A 182 -3.64 19.05 -14.88
CA LEU A 182 -2.36 18.68 -15.47
C LEU A 182 -1.18 18.98 -14.54
N ARG A 183 -1.20 20.12 -13.82
CA ARG A 183 -0.16 20.46 -12.84
C ARG A 183 -0.10 19.43 -11.72
N LEU A 184 -1.23 19.11 -11.09
CA LEU A 184 -1.28 18.13 -9.99
C LEU A 184 -0.93 16.72 -10.48
N LEU A 185 -1.35 16.33 -11.68
CA LEU A 185 -1.02 15.05 -12.29
C LEU A 185 0.49 14.92 -12.54
N ARG A 186 1.12 15.93 -13.13
CA ARG A 186 2.58 15.94 -13.35
C ARG A 186 3.36 15.90 -12.04
N GLN A 187 2.92 16.65 -11.03
CA GLN A 187 3.52 16.59 -9.69
C GLN A 187 3.38 15.20 -9.07
N ALA A 188 2.22 14.54 -9.21
CA ALA A 188 2.04 13.17 -8.75
C ALA A 188 2.98 12.19 -9.47
N ILE A 189 3.11 12.29 -10.80
CA ILE A 189 3.98 11.43 -11.63
C ILE A 189 5.46 11.56 -11.22
N ASP A 190 5.93 12.79 -11.00
CA ASP A 190 7.30 13.07 -10.58
C ASP A 190 7.62 12.41 -9.23
N VAL A 191 6.70 12.58 -8.28
CA VAL A 191 6.87 12.07 -6.92
C VAL A 191 6.86 10.53 -6.87
N ILE A 192 6.04 9.86 -7.68
CA ILE A 192 5.94 8.39 -7.71
C ILE A 192 6.96 7.72 -8.62
N GLY A 193 7.92 8.48 -9.19
CA GLY A 193 9.01 7.94 -9.99
C GLY A 193 8.60 7.54 -11.42
N GLY A 194 7.67 8.27 -12.04
CA GLY A 194 7.35 8.11 -13.46
C GLY A 194 6.37 6.97 -13.76
N ASP A 195 5.12 7.10 -13.30
CA ASP A 195 4.05 6.15 -13.61
C ASP A 195 3.69 6.16 -15.12
N PRO A 196 3.80 5.02 -15.84
CA PRO A 196 3.54 5.00 -17.28
C PRO A 196 2.07 5.22 -17.63
N VAL A 197 1.13 4.75 -16.80
CA VAL A 197 -0.32 4.92 -17.04
C VAL A 197 -0.69 6.37 -16.83
N LEU A 198 -0.28 6.95 -15.70
CA LEU A 198 -0.55 8.37 -15.42
C LEU A 198 0.21 9.29 -16.39
N GLY A 199 1.43 8.91 -16.80
CA GLY A 199 2.22 9.61 -17.80
C GLY A 199 1.53 9.65 -19.16
N TYR A 200 0.99 8.50 -19.61
CA TYR A 200 0.21 8.44 -20.84
C TYR A 200 -1.05 9.32 -20.77
N LEU A 201 -1.79 9.26 -19.65
CA LEU A 201 -2.97 10.10 -19.44
C LEU A 201 -2.62 11.60 -19.40
N ALA A 202 -1.49 11.96 -18.81
CA ALA A 202 -1.00 13.35 -18.82
C ALA A 202 -0.74 13.84 -20.24
N VAL A 203 -0.11 13.02 -21.09
CA VAL A 203 0.12 13.37 -22.50
C VAL A 203 -1.21 13.51 -23.26
N GLN A 204 -2.17 12.60 -23.06
CA GLN A 204 -3.48 12.70 -23.70
C GLN A 204 -4.23 13.97 -23.31
N LEU A 205 -4.22 14.31 -22.02
CA LEU A 205 -4.88 15.51 -21.51
C LEU A 205 -4.21 16.81 -21.98
N ASP A 206 -2.89 16.82 -22.14
CA ASP A 206 -2.11 17.98 -22.57
C ASP A 206 -2.21 18.24 -24.09
N THR A 207 -2.41 17.17 -24.87
CA THR A 207 -2.50 17.25 -26.34
C THR A 207 -3.93 17.31 -26.88
N SER A 208 -4.94 17.17 -26.02
CA SER A 208 -6.35 17.27 -26.40
C SER A 208 -6.95 18.61 -26.00
N GLU A 209 -7.83 19.17 -26.85
CA GLU A 209 -8.59 20.37 -26.50
C GLU A 209 -9.50 20.10 -25.27
N PRO A 210 -9.44 20.92 -24.21
CA PRO A 210 -10.29 20.77 -23.03
C PRO A 210 -11.78 20.70 -23.40
N GLY A 211 -12.49 19.68 -22.91
CA GLY A 211 -13.90 19.43 -23.23
C GLY A 211 -14.16 18.64 -24.52
N SER A 212 -13.15 18.40 -25.36
CA SER A 212 -13.27 17.48 -26.51
C SER A 212 -13.62 16.05 -26.05
N PRO A 213 -14.18 15.18 -26.94
CA PRO A 213 -14.46 13.79 -26.59
C PRO A 213 -13.23 13.02 -26.10
N ALA A 214 -12.08 13.21 -26.74
CA ALA A 214 -10.82 12.56 -26.35
C ALA A 214 -10.36 13.01 -24.96
N TRP A 215 -10.44 14.32 -24.67
CA TRP A 215 -10.10 14.85 -23.36
C TRP A 215 -11.03 14.33 -22.26
N ARG A 216 -12.34 14.28 -22.52
CA ARG A 216 -13.33 13.71 -21.58
C ARG A 216 -13.06 12.24 -21.29
N GLN A 217 -12.76 11.45 -22.31
CA GLN A 217 -12.40 10.05 -22.14
C GLN A 217 -11.13 9.89 -21.28
N ALA A 218 -10.10 10.69 -21.53
CA ALA A 218 -8.87 10.66 -20.74
C ALA A 218 -9.12 11.08 -19.28
N MET A 219 -10.00 12.06 -19.04
CA MET A 219 -10.42 12.45 -17.70
C MET A 219 -11.19 11.36 -16.95
N ASP A 220 -12.11 10.68 -17.63
CA ASP A 220 -12.86 9.56 -17.03
C ASP A 220 -11.93 8.40 -16.70
N GLN A 221 -10.99 8.10 -17.59
CA GLN A 221 -9.96 7.09 -17.34
C GLN A 221 -9.07 7.50 -16.15
N LEU A 222 -8.61 8.75 -16.09
CA LEU A 222 -7.84 9.26 -14.97
C LEU A 222 -8.58 9.11 -13.64
N LYS A 223 -9.86 9.49 -13.58
CA LYS A 223 -10.69 9.31 -12.38
C LYS A 223 -10.77 7.85 -11.95
N SER A 224 -10.92 6.93 -12.90
CA SER A 224 -11.01 5.50 -12.63
C SER A 224 -9.69 4.89 -12.14
N GLU A 225 -8.55 5.41 -12.62
CA GLU A 225 -7.23 4.87 -12.28
C GLU A 225 -6.66 5.45 -10.98
N LEU A 226 -6.92 6.72 -10.65
CA LEU A 226 -6.32 7.38 -9.47
C LEU A 226 -6.38 6.58 -8.15
N PRO A 227 -7.48 5.89 -7.78
CA PRO A 227 -7.52 5.06 -6.58
C PRO A 227 -6.47 3.92 -6.57
N ASN A 228 -6.06 3.43 -7.74
CA ASN A 228 -5.04 2.40 -7.88
C ASN A 228 -3.62 2.93 -7.65
N HIS A 229 -3.42 4.23 -7.85
CA HIS A 229 -2.11 4.88 -7.70
C HIS A 229 -1.96 5.60 -6.34
N ALA A 230 -3.07 5.89 -5.65
CA ALA A 230 -3.05 6.50 -4.31
C ALA A 230 -2.96 5.47 -3.16
N ARG A 231 -1.95 4.58 -3.20
CA ARG A 231 -1.79 3.43 -2.28
C ARG A 231 -0.67 3.58 -1.23
N GLY A 232 -0.11 4.79 -1.07
CA GLY A 232 0.98 5.03 -0.12
C GLY A 232 2.30 5.46 -0.76
N GLU A 233 2.37 5.43 -2.08
CA GLU A 233 3.51 5.94 -2.85
C GLU A 233 3.31 7.46 -3.02
N TYR A 234 3.58 8.23 -1.97
CA TYR A 234 3.27 9.66 -1.97
C TYR A 234 4.49 10.58 -1.98
N GLY A 235 5.72 10.05 -1.95
CA GLY A 235 6.92 10.83 -1.61
C GLY A 235 6.83 11.52 -0.24
N ALA A 236 5.89 11.08 0.58
CA ALA A 236 5.47 11.73 1.80
C ALA A 236 5.08 10.69 2.84
N ARG A 237 5.27 11.02 4.12
CA ARG A 237 4.76 10.20 5.23
C ARG A 237 3.93 10.99 6.19
N ILE A 238 2.97 10.31 6.80
CA ILE A 238 2.17 10.77 7.91
C ILE A 238 3.02 10.60 9.17
N SER A 239 3.25 11.71 9.87
CA SER A 239 3.96 11.76 11.15
C SER A 239 3.08 12.39 12.22
N PRO A 240 3.12 11.91 13.48
CA PRO A 240 2.48 12.60 14.60
C PRO A 240 2.97 14.04 14.74
N ALA A 241 2.06 14.95 15.09
CA ALA A 241 2.36 16.37 15.29
C ALA A 241 2.11 16.79 16.74
N THR A 242 2.83 17.80 17.20
CA THR A 242 2.62 18.41 18.53
C THR A 242 2.00 19.79 18.41
N GLY A 243 0.91 20.04 19.13
CA GLY A 243 0.48 21.38 19.57
C GLY A 243 0.15 22.46 18.54
N GLY A 244 0.24 22.21 17.23
CA GLY A 244 -0.03 23.29 16.26
C GLY A 244 0.46 23.07 14.84
N ALA A 245 0.62 21.80 14.42
CA ALA A 245 0.98 21.39 13.06
C ALA A 245 2.48 21.32 12.74
N ASP A 246 3.40 21.44 13.70
CA ASP A 246 4.79 21.04 13.43
C ASP A 246 4.95 19.53 13.58
N PRO A 247 5.68 18.88 12.66
CA PRO A 247 6.01 17.47 12.82
C PRO A 247 6.73 17.31 14.14
N GLN A 248 6.33 16.31 14.92
CA GLN A 248 7.02 16.06 16.15
C GLN A 248 8.47 15.72 15.81
N PRO A 249 9.45 16.50 16.28
CA PRO A 249 10.84 16.21 15.93
C PRO A 249 11.14 14.80 16.39
N ILE A 250 11.60 13.97 15.46
CA ILE A 250 12.37 12.77 15.80
C ILE A 250 13.45 13.32 16.73
N ARG A 251 13.42 12.91 18.00
CA ARG A 251 14.23 13.41 19.12
C ARG A 251 15.43 14.22 18.64
N GLN A 252 15.56 15.50 19.04
CA GLN A 252 16.67 16.36 18.56
C GLN A 252 18.07 15.74 18.74
N ASP A 253 18.24 14.79 19.66
CA ASP A 253 19.48 14.03 19.93
C ASP A 253 19.43 12.56 19.46
N PHE A 254 18.51 12.19 18.56
CA PHE A 254 18.37 10.79 18.14
C PHE A 254 19.66 10.26 17.50
N ASN A 255 20.28 11.04 16.62
CA ASN A 255 21.55 10.67 15.98
C ASN A 255 22.69 10.55 16.99
N GLY A 256 22.79 11.49 17.94
CA GLY A 256 23.82 11.45 19.00
C GLY A 256 23.66 10.24 19.92
N LEU A 257 22.43 9.87 20.27
CA LEU A 257 22.16 8.64 21.03
C LEU A 257 22.51 7.37 20.24
N VAL A 258 22.26 7.34 18.93
CA VAL A 258 22.62 6.21 18.07
C VAL A 258 24.13 6.07 17.93
N GLU A 259 24.86 7.16 17.73
CA GLU A 259 26.32 7.17 17.69
C GLU A 259 26.91 6.67 19.02
N GLN A 260 26.37 7.14 20.15
CA GLN A 260 26.73 6.62 21.47
C GLN A 260 26.43 5.12 21.56
N TYR A 261 25.27 4.65 21.12
CA TYR A 261 24.91 3.23 21.18
C TYR A 261 25.92 2.33 20.45
N PHE A 262 26.37 2.74 19.27
CA PHE A 262 27.32 1.97 18.46
C PHE A 262 28.80 2.19 18.83
N SER A 263 29.11 3.12 19.75
CA SER A 263 30.48 3.35 20.20
C SER A 263 31.08 2.11 20.87
N ARG A 264 32.28 1.69 20.41
CA ARG A 264 33.05 0.60 21.00
C ARG A 264 33.50 0.88 22.44
N ALA A 265 33.53 2.15 22.84
CA ALA A 265 33.92 2.56 24.19
C ALA A 265 32.84 2.25 25.24
N ASN A 266 31.59 2.02 24.82
CA ASN A 266 30.51 1.73 25.74
C ASN A 266 30.46 0.25 26.13
N THR A 267 30.21 0.00 27.42
CA THR A 267 29.87 -1.31 27.98
C THR A 267 28.45 -1.72 27.58
N GLN A 268 28.10 -2.99 27.79
CA GLN A 268 26.73 -3.46 27.53
C GLN A 268 25.70 -2.72 28.40
N ALA A 269 25.99 -2.51 29.69
CA ALA A 269 25.10 -1.79 30.59
C ALA A 269 24.86 -0.33 30.12
N GLN A 270 25.89 0.35 29.61
CA GLN A 270 25.73 1.68 29.01
C GLN A 270 24.88 1.63 27.73
N ARG A 271 25.10 0.64 26.86
CA ARG A 271 24.25 0.43 25.67
C ARG A 271 22.79 0.19 26.02
N ASP A 272 22.51 -0.54 27.09
CA ASP A 272 21.12 -0.79 27.54
C ASP A 272 20.46 0.51 28.05
N VAL A 273 21.21 1.36 28.77
CA VAL A 273 20.74 2.69 29.18
C VAL A 273 20.46 3.58 27.97
N ILE A 274 21.38 3.63 27.00
CA ILE A 274 21.21 4.41 25.77
C ILE A 274 20.03 3.88 24.96
N SER A 275 19.89 2.56 24.82
CA SER A 275 18.76 1.93 24.14
C SER A 275 17.42 2.31 24.78
N ARG A 276 17.32 2.31 26.12
CA ARG A 276 16.12 2.79 26.82
C ARG A 276 15.85 4.26 26.53
N LYS A 277 16.88 5.11 26.44
CA LYS A 277 16.72 6.51 26.06
C LYS A 277 16.25 6.67 24.61
N ILE A 278 16.74 5.87 23.67
CA ILE A 278 16.29 5.88 22.27
C ILE A 278 14.80 5.54 22.19
N HIS A 279 14.37 4.49 22.91
CA HIS A 279 13.00 3.99 22.89
C HIS A 279 12.04 4.65 23.88
N ASP A 280 12.48 5.64 24.65
CA ASP A 280 11.61 6.31 25.61
C ASP A 280 10.45 7.03 24.88
N GLY A 281 9.21 6.75 25.29
CA GLY A 281 7.99 7.19 24.59
C GLY A 281 7.57 6.34 23.37
N VAL A 282 8.29 5.26 23.07
CA VAL A 282 7.98 4.29 22.00
C VAL A 282 7.41 3.03 22.63
N ASN A 283 6.17 2.69 22.30
CA ASN A 283 5.52 1.47 22.76
C ASN A 283 6.17 0.25 22.09
N PRO A 284 6.53 -0.79 22.87
CA PRO A 284 7.13 -2.00 22.31
C PRO A 284 6.15 -2.79 21.44
N ALA A 285 4.85 -2.71 21.73
CA ALA A 285 3.79 -3.21 20.88
C ALA A 285 3.14 -2.03 20.12
N PRO A 286 3.08 -2.07 18.79
CA PRO A 286 2.38 -1.03 18.04
C PRO A 286 0.89 -1.08 18.35
N GLN A 287 0.22 0.06 18.16
CA GLN A 287 -1.24 0.11 18.13
C GLN A 287 -1.77 -0.87 17.07
N GLY A 288 -2.88 -1.53 17.39
CA GLY A 288 -3.57 -2.40 16.45
C GLY A 288 -4.13 -1.63 15.25
N CYS A 289 -4.72 -2.35 14.29
CA CYS A 289 -5.29 -1.70 13.11
C CYS A 289 -6.62 -0.97 13.42
N LEU A 290 -7.39 -1.46 14.41
CA LEU A 290 -8.74 -0.96 14.69
C LEU A 290 -8.82 0.50 15.13
N PRO A 291 -7.91 1.07 15.94
CA PRO A 291 -7.93 2.49 16.27
C PRO A 291 -7.98 3.43 15.05
N CYS A 292 -7.23 3.15 13.99
CA CYS A 292 -7.26 3.96 12.76
C CYS A 292 -8.48 3.66 11.88
N HIS A 293 -8.83 2.38 11.73
CA HIS A 293 -9.82 1.97 10.75
C HIS A 293 -11.26 2.01 11.30
N ARG A 294 -11.46 1.65 12.57
CA ARG A 294 -12.78 1.47 13.20
C ARG A 294 -12.97 2.31 14.46
N GLY A 295 -12.01 3.17 14.80
CA GLY A 295 -12.11 4.09 15.92
C GLY A 295 -13.23 5.11 15.71
N SER A 296 -13.88 5.52 16.81
CA SER A 296 -14.86 6.60 16.82
C SER A 296 -14.54 7.59 17.94
N PRO A 297 -13.85 8.72 17.65
CA PRO A 297 -13.26 9.08 16.35
C PRO A 297 -12.06 8.20 15.98
N PRO A 298 -11.72 8.08 14.67
CA PRO A 298 -10.54 7.33 14.24
C PRO A 298 -9.26 7.98 14.78
N MET A 299 -8.26 7.16 15.08
CA MET A 299 -6.97 7.64 15.60
C MET A 299 -6.28 8.61 14.63
N ILE A 300 -6.48 8.45 13.32
CA ILE A 300 -5.97 9.38 12.30
C ILE A 300 -7.17 10.03 11.61
N ASP A 301 -7.18 11.36 11.59
CA ASP A 301 -8.12 12.11 10.78
C ASP A 301 -7.61 12.19 9.33
N PHE A 302 -7.99 11.19 8.53
CA PHE A 302 -7.63 11.14 7.12
C PHE A 302 -8.20 12.34 6.33
N ALA A 303 -9.35 12.89 6.72
CA ALA A 303 -9.92 14.05 6.03
C ALA A 303 -9.06 15.30 6.25
N ALA A 304 -8.59 15.52 7.49
CA ALA A 304 -7.65 16.60 7.81
C ALA A 304 -6.31 16.45 7.07
N LEU A 305 -5.89 15.21 6.78
CA LEU A 305 -4.71 14.90 5.97
C LEU A 305 -4.94 15.04 4.45
N GLY A 306 -6.12 15.50 4.02
CA GLY A 306 -6.42 15.80 2.62
C GLY A 306 -6.93 14.61 1.80
N TYR A 307 -7.24 13.47 2.43
CA TYR A 307 -7.88 12.36 1.72
C TYR A 307 -9.32 12.76 1.32
N PRO A 308 -9.75 12.46 0.07
CA PRO A 308 -11.12 12.74 -0.35
C PRO A 308 -12.12 11.82 0.37
N PRO A 309 -13.40 12.24 0.56
CA PRO A 309 -14.38 11.52 1.37
C PRO A 309 -14.56 10.05 0.98
N GLU A 310 -14.59 9.75 -0.32
CA GLU A 310 -14.67 8.37 -0.81
C GLU A 310 -13.48 7.53 -0.33
N ARG A 311 -12.27 8.08 -0.40
CA ARG A 311 -11.06 7.40 0.04
C ARG A 311 -11.02 7.25 1.56
N VAL A 312 -11.48 8.25 2.33
CA VAL A 312 -11.62 8.15 3.79
C VAL A 312 -12.54 6.98 4.16
N ARG A 313 -13.66 6.84 3.47
CA ARG A 313 -14.59 5.72 3.67
C ARG A 313 -13.93 4.38 3.33
N THR A 314 -13.25 4.26 2.19
CA THR A 314 -12.53 3.02 1.82
C THR A 314 -11.43 2.68 2.82
N LEU A 315 -10.71 3.67 3.34
CA LEU A 315 -9.64 3.45 4.32
C LEU A 315 -10.20 3.02 5.67
N THR A 316 -11.28 3.64 6.16
CA THR A 316 -11.87 3.28 7.46
C THR A 316 -12.64 1.96 7.41
N HIS A 317 -13.34 1.68 6.31
CA HIS A 317 -14.20 0.50 6.16
C HIS A 317 -13.61 -0.54 5.21
N THR A 318 -12.38 -0.99 5.47
CA THR A 318 -11.80 -2.09 4.68
C THR A 318 -12.35 -3.44 5.14
N PRO A 319 -12.59 -4.40 4.21
CA PRO A 319 -12.95 -5.78 4.58
C PRO A 319 -11.94 -6.43 5.54
N ILE A 320 -10.66 -6.07 5.43
CA ILE A 320 -9.61 -6.53 6.33
C ILE A 320 -9.85 -6.01 7.76
N ALA A 321 -10.20 -4.73 7.92
CA ALA A 321 -10.51 -4.17 9.23
C ALA A 321 -11.78 -4.78 9.84
N ASP A 322 -12.80 -5.08 9.02
CA ASP A 322 -13.98 -5.86 9.44
C ASP A 322 -13.58 -7.23 9.99
N MET A 323 -12.75 -7.96 9.23
CA MET A 323 -12.27 -9.29 9.64
C MET A 323 -11.46 -9.22 10.94
N LEU A 324 -10.58 -8.23 11.08
CA LEU A 324 -9.81 -8.02 12.32
C LEU A 324 -10.72 -7.69 13.50
N GLN A 325 -11.78 -6.90 13.28
CA GLN A 325 -12.75 -6.56 14.32
C GLN A 325 -13.54 -7.80 14.76
N GLN A 326 -13.99 -8.64 13.82
CA GLN A 326 -14.67 -9.90 14.12
C GLN A 326 -13.79 -10.86 14.92
N ILE A 327 -12.52 -11.02 14.53
CA ILE A 327 -11.54 -11.83 15.28
C ILE A 327 -11.39 -11.30 16.71
N HIS A 328 -11.28 -9.98 16.87
CA HIS A 328 -11.14 -9.36 18.18
C HIS A 328 -12.38 -9.55 19.07
N GLN A 329 -13.56 -9.65 18.47
CA GLN A 329 -14.84 -9.91 19.14
C GLN A 329 -15.11 -11.41 19.38
N GLY A 330 -14.15 -12.28 19.08
CA GLY A 330 -14.31 -13.74 19.25
C GLY A 330 -15.28 -14.38 18.25
N GLN A 331 -15.63 -13.69 17.17
CA GLN A 331 -16.50 -14.25 16.13
C GLN A 331 -15.72 -15.30 15.30
N PRO A 332 -16.39 -16.39 14.89
CA PRO A 332 -15.75 -17.41 14.07
C PRO A 332 -15.29 -16.83 12.74
N PHE A 333 -14.01 -17.03 12.44
CA PHE A 333 -13.38 -16.56 11.22
C PHE A 333 -13.70 -17.51 10.06
N SER A 334 -14.60 -17.08 9.17
CA SER A 334 -14.80 -17.73 7.88
C SER A 334 -14.13 -16.88 6.81
N LEU A 335 -13.12 -17.43 6.12
CA LEU A 335 -12.65 -16.80 4.88
C LEU A 335 -13.85 -16.74 3.94
N PRO A 336 -14.19 -15.57 3.37
CA PRO A 336 -15.19 -15.53 2.32
C PRO A 336 -14.71 -16.50 1.22
N LEU A 337 -15.45 -17.59 1.04
CA LEU A 337 -15.35 -18.37 -0.17
C LEU A 337 -15.64 -17.36 -1.28
N GLY A 338 -14.67 -17.13 -2.15
CA GLY A 338 -14.74 -16.08 -3.17
C GLY A 338 -16.01 -16.17 -4.02
N PRO A 339 -16.35 -15.11 -4.77
CA PRO A 339 -17.50 -15.12 -5.66
C PRO A 339 -17.47 -16.29 -6.66
#